data_AF-A0A949GTS6-F1
#
_entry.id   AF-A0A949GTS6-F1
#
_cell.length_a   1.000
_cell.length_b   1.000
_cell.length_c   1.000
_cell.angle_alpha   90.00
_cell.angle_beta   90.00
_cell.angle_gamma   90.00
#
_symmetry.space_group_name_H-M   'P 1'
#
loop_
_entity.id
_entity.type
_entity.pdbx_description
1 polymer ?
#
loop_
_entity_poly.entity_id
_entity_poly.type
_entity_poly.pdbx_seq_one_letter_code
_entity_poly.pdbx_strand_id
1 'polypeptide(L)'
;DGAVGVYYGNFMLADGTQIIPLLQMIGSSRIKDGGVNANPPNTGYNRLMLSPGLEVHMGTWKIYGDVEFPVYQDMNGDQLMAHQLFKFIVSRSLDE
;
A
#
# COMPACT_ATOMS: atom_id res chain seq x y z
N ASP A 1 -4.68 1.62 9.31
CA ASP A 1 -4.76 1.92 7.87
C ASP A 1 -5.91 1.16 7.27
N GLY A 2 -6.52 1.72 6.24
CA GLY A 2 -7.57 1.07 5.47
C GLY A 2 -7.33 1.28 3.99
N ALA A 3 -7.66 0.28 3.18
CA ALA A 3 -7.56 0.35 1.74
C ALA A 3 -8.86 -0.11 1.10
N VAL A 4 -9.26 0.56 0.03
CA VAL A 4 -10.30 0.12 -0.89
C VAL A 4 -9.73 0.14 -2.29
N GLY A 5 -10.15 -0.77 -3.15
CA GLY A 5 -9.59 -0.84 -4.49
C GLY A 5 -10.40 -1.70 -5.43
N VAL A 6 -9.99 -1.64 -6.69
CA VAL A 6 -10.59 -2.42 -7.78
C VAL A 6 -9.50 -3.24 -8.47
N TYR A 7 -9.85 -4.45 -8.82
CA TYR A 7 -9.06 -5.30 -9.71
C TYR A 7 -9.53 -5.09 -11.14
N TYR A 8 -8.59 -5.04 -12.07
CA TYR A 8 -8.89 -4.89 -13.49
C TYR A 8 -8.45 -6.12 -14.28
N GLY A 9 -9.42 -6.97 -14.60
CA GLY A 9 -9.20 -8.20 -15.36
C GLY A 9 -8.49 -9.30 -14.58
N ASN A 10 -8.22 -10.40 -15.26
CA ASN A 10 -7.35 -11.48 -14.81
C ASN A 10 -6.69 -12.06 -16.05
N PHE A 11 -5.58 -11.44 -16.47
CA PHE A 11 -4.91 -11.79 -17.71
C PHE A 11 -4.13 -13.08 -17.50
N MET A 12 -4.52 -14.13 -18.20
CA MET A 12 -3.88 -15.44 -18.10
C MET A 12 -2.93 -15.64 -19.27
N LEU A 13 -1.68 -15.95 -18.95
CA LEU A 13 -0.67 -16.35 -19.93
C LEU A 13 -0.82 -17.84 -20.28
N ALA A 14 -0.20 -18.27 -21.38
CA ALA A 14 -0.28 -19.64 -21.87
C ALA A 14 0.30 -20.69 -20.89
N ASP A 15 1.19 -20.28 -19.99
CA ASP A 15 1.80 -21.12 -18.95
C ASP A 15 0.96 -21.19 -17.66
N GLY A 16 -0.22 -20.56 -17.63
CA GLY A 16 -1.10 -20.52 -16.47
C GLY A 16 -0.78 -19.39 -15.47
N THR A 17 0.23 -18.57 -15.73
CA THR A 17 0.51 -17.37 -14.93
C THR A 17 -0.64 -16.37 -15.05
N GLN A 18 -1.14 -15.89 -13.91
CA GLN A 18 -2.16 -14.85 -13.85
C GLN A 18 -1.53 -13.50 -13.52
N ILE A 19 -1.87 -12.49 -14.30
CA ILE A 19 -1.48 -11.09 -14.11
C ILE A 19 -2.75 -10.28 -13.82
N ILE A 20 -2.77 -9.64 -12.66
CA ILE A 20 -3.96 -8.95 -12.15
C ILE A 20 -3.57 -7.51 -11.78
N PRO A 21 -3.76 -6.55 -12.70
CA PRO A 21 -3.64 -5.13 -12.38
C PRO A 21 -4.68 -4.72 -11.33
N LEU A 22 -4.28 -3.81 -10.45
CA LEU A 22 -5.20 -3.24 -9.47
C LEU A 22 -4.94 -1.74 -9.26
N LEU A 23 -5.95 -1.06 -8.76
CA LEU A 23 -5.87 0.32 -8.32
C LEU A 23 -6.50 0.44 -6.93
N GLN A 24 -5.75 0.95 -5.96
CA GLN A 24 -6.22 1.14 -4.60
C GLN A 24 -6.16 2.61 -4.18
N MET A 25 -6.98 2.94 -3.21
CA MET A 25 -6.91 4.15 -2.42
C MET A 25 -6.70 3.75 -0.97
N ILE A 26 -5.66 4.30 -0.35
CA ILE A 26 -5.19 3.90 0.98
C ILE A 26 -5.26 5.10 1.90
N GLY A 27 -6.09 5.00 2.94
CA GLY A 27 -6.26 6.00 3.97
C GLY A 27 -5.51 5.62 5.26
N SER A 28 -4.77 6.58 5.81
CA SER A 28 -4.12 6.44 7.10
C SER A 28 -4.47 7.61 8.00
N SER A 29 -4.82 7.30 9.24
CA SER A 29 -4.89 8.28 10.33
C SER A 29 -4.00 7.81 11.47
N ARG A 30 -3.24 8.74 12.02
CA ARG A 30 -2.42 8.58 13.23
C ARG A 30 -2.70 9.75 14.14
N ILE A 31 -3.09 9.46 15.38
CA ILE A 31 -3.34 10.47 16.41
C ILE A 31 -1.99 10.98 16.92
N LYS A 32 -1.95 12.23 17.42
CA LYS A 32 -0.76 12.83 18.05
C LYS A 32 -0.38 12.04 19.31
N ASP A 33 0.92 12.00 19.60
CA ASP A 33 1.41 11.39 20.83
C ASP A 33 0.93 12.16 22.06
N GLY A 34 0.77 11.48 23.19
CA GLY A 34 0.38 12.06 24.47
C GLY A 34 1.28 11.61 25.62
N GLY A 35 1.34 12.42 26.69
CA GLY A 35 2.13 12.14 27.89
C GLY A 35 3.24 13.17 28.16
N VAL A 36 3.89 13.04 29.32
CA VAL A 36 4.87 14.01 29.83
C VAL A 36 6.12 14.18 28.96
N ASN A 37 6.49 13.13 28.22
CA ASN A 37 7.65 13.12 27.32
C ASN A 37 7.23 13.02 25.84
N ALA A 38 5.97 13.32 25.52
CA ALA A 38 5.49 13.28 24.15
C ALA A 38 5.94 14.50 23.36
N ASN A 39 5.95 14.38 22.03
CA ASN A 39 6.10 15.50 21.12
C ASN A 39 4.82 15.69 20.27
N PRO A 40 3.68 16.08 20.89
CA PRO A 40 2.44 16.27 20.15
C PRO A 40 2.56 17.22 18.96
N PRO A 41 3.36 18.30 18.95
CA PRO A 41 3.46 19.19 17.79
C PRO A 41 4.07 18.55 16.52
N ASN A 42 4.78 17.43 16.64
CA ASN A 42 5.52 16.82 15.52
C ASN A 42 5.11 15.36 15.25
N THR A 43 3.95 14.95 15.76
CA THR A 43 3.44 13.57 15.64
C THR A 43 1.98 13.57 15.21
N GLY A 44 1.53 12.47 14.61
CA GLY A 44 0.18 12.35 14.06
C GLY A 44 0.05 12.93 12.65
N TYR A 45 -0.87 12.35 11.88
CA TYR A 45 -1.16 12.75 10.51
C TYR A 45 -2.44 12.11 9.98
N ASN A 46 -3.00 12.70 8.93
CA ASN A 46 -3.96 12.07 8.04
C ASN A 46 -3.40 12.08 6.62
N ARG A 47 -3.47 10.94 5.93
CA ARG A 47 -3.05 10.87 4.52
C ARG A 47 -3.95 9.95 3.70
N LEU A 48 -4.01 10.27 2.41
CA LEU A 48 -4.66 9.49 1.38
C LEU A 48 -3.66 9.25 0.24
N MET A 49 -3.46 7.99 -0.11
CA MET A 49 -2.56 7.57 -1.18
C MET A 49 -3.37 6.91 -2.30
N LEU A 50 -2.99 7.16 -3.55
CA LEU A 50 -3.43 6.39 -4.71
C LEU A 50 -2.35 5.37 -5.05
N SER A 51 -2.71 4.10 -5.18
CA SER A 51 -1.78 2.99 -5.34
C SER A 51 -2.14 2.12 -6.53
N PRO A 52 -1.64 2.43 -7.74
CA PRO A 52 -1.59 1.46 -8.83
C PRO A 52 -0.65 0.31 -8.48
N GLY A 53 -1.10 -0.91 -8.74
CA GLY A 53 -0.34 -2.12 -8.43
C GLY A 53 -0.61 -3.27 -9.38
N LEU A 54 0.14 -4.35 -9.18
CA LEU A 54 0.09 -5.57 -9.94
C LEU A 54 0.21 -6.77 -8.99
N GLU A 55 -0.68 -7.74 -9.14
CA GLU A 55 -0.51 -9.08 -8.60
C GLU A 55 -0.14 -10.05 -9.72
N VAL A 56 0.80 -10.96 -9.44
CA VAL A 56 1.21 -12.03 -10.34
C VAL A 56 1.14 -13.34 -9.58
N HIS A 57 0.30 -14.28 -10.05
CA HIS A 57 0.15 -15.61 -9.43
C HIS A 57 0.76 -16.65 -10.37
N MET A 58 1.74 -17.41 -9.88
CA MET A 58 2.56 -18.37 -10.64
C MET A 58 2.70 -19.67 -9.86
N GLY A 59 1.82 -20.64 -10.13
CA GLY A 59 1.76 -21.88 -9.36
C GLY A 59 1.50 -21.60 -7.89
N THR A 60 2.46 -21.96 -7.02
CA THR A 60 2.39 -21.73 -5.57
C THR A 60 2.87 -20.34 -5.15
N TRP A 61 3.40 -19.53 -6.07
CA TRP A 61 3.89 -18.20 -5.77
C TRP A 61 2.84 -17.12 -6.05
N LYS A 62 2.79 -16.12 -5.18
CA LYS A 62 2.07 -14.87 -5.42
C LYS A 62 2.99 -13.69 -5.14
N ILE A 63 3.12 -12.83 -6.13
CA ILE A 63 3.91 -11.60 -6.07
C ILE A 63 2.92 -10.45 -6.14
N TYR A 64 3.07 -9.48 -5.25
CA TYR A 64 2.33 -8.22 -5.24
C TYR A 64 3.33 -7.08 -5.28
N GLY A 65 3.08 -6.08 -6.12
CA GLY A 65 3.82 -4.84 -6.12
C GLY A 65 2.91 -3.64 -6.35
N ASP A 66 3.20 -2.53 -5.68
CA ASP A 66 2.50 -1.27 -5.90
C ASP A 66 3.42 -0.04 -5.80
N VAL A 67 2.91 1.08 -6.30
CA VAL A 67 3.52 2.40 -6.12
C VAL A 67 2.47 3.34 -5.55
N GLU A 68 2.66 3.78 -4.31
CA GLU A 68 1.74 4.70 -3.65
C GLU A 68 2.16 6.15 -3.90
N PHE A 69 1.22 6.96 -4.41
CA PHE A 69 1.35 8.38 -4.63
C PHE A 69 0.47 9.16 -3.64
N PRO A 70 0.99 10.17 -2.94
CA PRO A 70 0.18 10.97 -2.04
C PRO A 70 -0.80 11.85 -2.83
N VAL A 71 -2.09 11.72 -2.52
CA VAL A 71 -3.16 12.59 -3.05
C VAL A 71 -3.56 13.65 -2.03
N TYR A 72 -3.52 13.30 -0.75
CA TYR A 72 -3.77 14.21 0.37
C TYR A 72 -2.82 13.90 1.52
N GLN A 73 -2.25 14.94 2.12
CA GLN A 73 -1.36 14.84 3.27
C GLN A 73 -1.62 16.01 4.21
N ASP A 74 -1.99 15.67 5.43
CA ASP A 74 -2.12 16.57 6.56
C ASP A 74 -1.21 16.03 7.66
N MET A 75 0.02 16.55 7.66
CA MET A 75 1.08 16.16 8.58
C MET A 75 1.16 17.22 9.67
N ASN A 76 1.37 16.77 10.90
CA ASN A 76 1.57 17.67 12.01
C ASN A 76 3.08 17.84 12.28
N GLY A 77 3.56 19.07 12.09
CA GLY A 77 4.98 19.41 12.19
C GLY A 77 5.80 18.91 11.00
N ASP A 78 7.13 18.86 11.18
CA ASP A 78 8.07 18.50 10.12
C ASP A 78 8.24 16.98 10.03
N GLN A 79 7.46 16.35 9.15
CA GLN A 79 7.53 14.91 8.89
C GLN A 79 7.98 14.64 7.45
N LEU A 80 9.02 13.81 7.30
CA LEU A 80 9.47 13.37 5.98
C LEU A 80 8.49 12.34 5.42
N MET A 81 7.95 12.63 4.24
CA MET A 81 7.17 11.68 3.45
C MET A 81 7.76 11.53 2.07
N ALA A 82 7.77 10.29 1.58
CA ALA A 82 8.21 9.99 0.23
C ALA A 82 7.14 10.45 -0.79
N HIS A 83 7.56 11.06 -1.89
CA HIS A 83 6.66 11.37 -3.00
C HIS A 83 6.15 10.12 -3.72
N GLN A 84 6.90 9.01 -3.63
CA GLN A 84 6.52 7.70 -4.13
C GLN A 84 6.96 6.65 -3.11
N LEU A 85 6.04 5.78 -2.70
CA LEU A 85 6.35 4.62 -1.87
C LEU A 85 6.20 3.35 -2.70
N PHE A 86 7.24 2.54 -2.76
CA PHE A 86 7.20 1.26 -3.47
C PHE A 86 6.99 0.14 -2.45
N LYS A 87 5.98 -0.71 -2.66
CA LYS A 87 5.78 -1.92 -1.89
C LYS A 87 5.98 -3.14 -2.78
N PHE A 88 6.62 -4.15 -2.22
CA PHE A 88 6.79 -5.44 -2.86
C PHE A 88 6.60 -6.55 -1.83
N ILE A 89 5.75 -7.52 -2.14
CA ILE A 89 5.44 -8.65 -1.28
C ILE A 89 5.54 -9.91 -2.12
N VAL A 90 6.27 -10.91 -1.62
CA VAL A 90 6.33 -12.24 -2.21
C VAL A 90 5.82 -13.23 -1.19
N SER A 91 4.93 -14.10 -1.61
CA SER A 91 4.40 -15.17 -0.79
C SER A 91 4.41 -16.48 -1.57
N ARG A 92 4.50 -17.58 -0.84
CA ARG A 92 4.45 -18.93 -1.38
C ARG A 92 3.50 -19.76 -0.54
N SER A 93 2.57 -20.49 -1.16
CA SER A 93 1.81 -21.54 -0.49
C SER A 93 2.64 -22.83 -0.45
N LEU A 94 2.60 -23.53 0.67
CA LEU A 94 2.96 -24.94 0.71
C LEU A 94 1.70 -25.70 0.32
N ASP A 95 1.79 -26.58 -0.66
CA ASP A 95 0.72 -27.53 -0.95
C ASP A 95 0.66 -28.51 0.25
N GLU A 96 -0.53 -28.67 0.86
CA GLU A 96 -0.82 -29.79 1.77
C GLU A 96 -1.17 -31.05 0.98
#